data_AF-A0A7J4DYB7-F1
#
_entry.id   AF-A0A7J4DYB7-F1
#
_cell.length_a   1.000
_cell.length_b   1.000
_cell.length_c   1.000
_cell.angle_alpha   90.00
_cell.angle_beta   90.00
_cell.angle_gamma   90.00
#
_symmetry.space_group_name_H-M   'P 1'
#
loop_
_entity.id
_entity.type
_entity.pdbx_description
1 polymer ?
#
loop_
_entity_poly.entity_id
_entity_poly.type
_entity_poly.pdbx_seq_one_letter_code
_entity_poly.pdbx_strand_id
1 'polypeptide(L)'
;MSEREIAWHLIEQKERYRREQGPRSPLVEAIAVLLLARPMRAAEIAQTLGYPTRYISSYLSYWKTRGLFENVNGYWQLTEKGEEFARQVVEKRLNSRVSQFAALARQIIEDVWGEQIKQTRNNKKASRVAEQASRSLSFIVAGKSKSNNKRKTNIHPIHCLASIIDVNELSDEELEILEIMISHYMKWGSTYMYIDQLQQKLEADLTWLLKILKSLQSKGIIYIYNDRRLGTRIGFSKRLRDQVAACKP
;
A
#
# COMPACT_ATOMS: atom_id res chain seq x y z
N MET A 1 29.41 7.59 48.44
CA MET A 1 28.08 7.20 47.92
C MET A 1 27.50 6.16 48.84
N SER A 2 26.36 6.47 49.46
CA SER A 2 25.65 5.58 50.37
C SER A 2 25.02 4.41 49.60
N GLU A 3 24.92 3.22 50.20
CA GLU A 3 24.22 2.07 49.60
C GLU A 3 22.80 2.41 49.12
N ARG A 4 22.16 3.40 49.78
CA ARG A 4 20.84 3.91 49.39
C ARG A 4 20.87 4.69 48.08
N GLU A 5 21.92 5.44 47.79
CA GLU A 5 22.08 6.20 46.53
C GLU A 5 22.35 5.26 45.34
N ILE A 6 23.11 4.19 45.57
CA ILE A 6 23.37 3.14 44.57
C ILE A 6 22.08 2.39 44.25
N ALA A 7 21.28 2.06 45.26
CA ALA A 7 19.97 1.42 45.07
C ALA A 7 18.98 2.32 44.30
N TRP A 8 18.93 3.62 44.62
CA TRP A 8 18.11 4.58 43.88
C TRP A 8 18.54 4.71 42.41
N HIS A 9 19.85 4.83 42.14
CA HIS A 9 20.35 4.89 40.77
C HIS A 9 20.09 3.60 39.98
N LEU A 10 20.19 2.42 40.61
CA LEU A 10 19.88 1.13 39.96
C LEU A 10 18.38 0.98 39.66
N ILE A 11 17.50 1.45 40.55
CA ILE A 11 16.05 1.47 40.32
C ILE A 11 15.73 2.43 39.17
N GLU A 12 16.32 3.62 39.16
CA GLU A 12 16.09 4.61 38.10
C GLU A 12 16.61 4.13 36.74
N GLN A 13 17.78 3.49 36.70
CA GLN A 13 18.36 2.87 35.50
C GLN A 13 17.46 1.73 34.98
N LYS A 14 16.98 0.86 35.88
CA LYS A 14 16.08 -0.26 35.54
C LYS A 14 14.72 0.25 35.05
N GLU A 15 14.22 1.34 35.61
CA GLU A 15 13.00 1.99 35.13
C GLU A 15 13.19 2.68 33.78
N ARG A 16 14.32 3.37 33.54
CA ARG A 16 14.66 3.93 32.22
C ARG A 16 14.75 2.84 31.16
N TYR A 17 15.43 1.74 31.46
CA TYR A 17 15.54 0.59 30.56
C TYR A 17 14.17 -0.06 30.25
N ARG A 18 13.24 -0.07 31.22
CA ARG A 18 11.84 -0.50 30.99
C ARG A 18 10.99 0.52 30.23
N ARG A 19 11.35 1.81 30.24
CA ARG A 19 10.70 2.83 29.40
C ARG A 19 11.19 2.75 27.95
N GLU A 20 12.45 2.35 27.75
CA GLU A 20 13.07 2.16 26.43
C GLU A 20 12.65 0.86 25.75
N GLN A 21 12.40 -0.21 26.51
CA GLN A 21 11.74 -1.40 25.98
C GLN A 21 10.25 -1.12 25.79
N GLY A 22 9.86 -0.84 24.54
CA GLY A 22 8.47 -0.62 24.15
C GLY A 22 7.53 -1.77 24.58
N PRO A 23 6.21 -1.53 24.56
CA PRO A 23 5.22 -2.53 24.96
C PRO A 23 5.39 -3.85 24.21
N ARG A 24 5.68 -4.94 24.95
CA ARG A 24 5.65 -6.30 24.38
C ARG A 24 4.24 -6.92 24.35
N SER A 25 3.24 -6.19 24.84
CA SER A 25 1.87 -6.69 24.90
C SER A 25 1.19 -6.52 23.54
N PRO A 26 0.67 -7.59 22.93
CA PRO A 26 -0.04 -7.50 21.65
C PRO A 26 -1.31 -6.65 21.75
N LEU A 27 -1.89 -6.55 22.95
CA LEU A 27 -3.03 -5.65 23.19
C LEU A 27 -2.63 -4.19 23.03
N VAL A 28 -1.44 -3.81 23.51
CA VAL A 28 -0.97 -2.41 23.44
C VAL A 28 -0.57 -2.06 22.02
N GLU A 29 0.01 -3.01 21.29
CA GLU A 29 0.21 -2.90 19.84
C GLU A 29 -1.12 -2.62 19.13
N ALA A 30 -2.16 -3.41 19.42
CA ALA A 30 -3.48 -3.24 18.80
C ALA A 30 -4.13 -1.89 19.16
N ILE A 31 -4.06 -1.47 20.42
CA ILE A 31 -4.55 -0.16 20.87
C ILE A 31 -3.79 0.96 20.15
N ALA A 32 -2.47 0.88 20.06
CA ALA A 32 -1.65 1.90 19.39
C ALA A 32 -1.98 2.01 17.90
N VAL A 33 -2.18 0.89 17.21
CA VAL A 33 -2.60 0.86 15.80
C VAL A 33 -3.99 1.50 15.61
N LEU A 34 -4.93 1.27 16.52
CA LEU A 34 -6.25 1.91 16.44
C LEU A 34 -6.17 3.42 16.65
N LEU A 35 -5.37 3.86 17.62
CA LEU A 35 -5.18 5.27 17.92
C LEU A 35 -4.39 6.02 16.85
N LEU A 36 -3.61 5.30 16.02
CA LEU A 36 -2.93 5.87 14.85
C LEU A 36 -3.92 6.32 13.77
N ALA A 37 -5.08 5.67 13.67
CA ALA A 37 -6.11 6.05 12.70
C ALA A 37 -6.91 7.28 13.16
N ARG A 38 -7.26 7.35 14.45
CA ARG A 38 -7.93 8.51 15.07
C ARG A 38 -7.89 8.45 16.60
N PRO A 39 -7.99 9.59 17.30
CA PRO A 39 -8.27 9.61 18.73
C PRO A 39 -9.61 8.91 19.05
N MET A 40 -9.63 8.11 20.10
CA MET A 40 -10.81 7.30 20.48
C MET A 40 -11.07 7.30 21.98
N ARG A 41 -12.33 7.09 22.37
CA ARG A 41 -12.68 6.84 23.77
C ARG A 41 -12.33 5.41 24.17
N ALA A 42 -12.04 5.19 25.45
CA ALA A 42 -11.73 3.85 25.97
C ALA A 42 -12.84 2.83 25.69
N ALA A 43 -14.11 3.26 25.70
CA ALA A 43 -15.25 2.41 25.38
C ALA A 43 -15.29 1.97 23.91
N GLU A 44 -14.89 2.83 22.98
CA GLU A 44 -14.84 2.52 21.54
C GLU A 44 -13.71 1.53 21.24
N ILE A 45 -12.55 1.72 21.87
CA ILE A 45 -11.41 0.81 21.78
C ILE A 45 -11.79 -0.57 22.33
N ALA A 46 -12.46 -0.59 23.49
CA ALA A 46 -12.96 -1.80 24.12
C ALA A 46 -13.95 -2.57 23.24
N GLN A 47 -14.91 -1.86 22.63
CA GLN A 47 -15.87 -2.45 21.69
C GLN A 47 -15.18 -3.02 20.45
N THR A 48 -14.18 -2.32 19.91
CA THR A 48 -13.46 -2.73 18.70
C THR A 48 -12.61 -3.98 18.94
N LEU A 49 -11.93 -4.06 20.10
CA LEU A 49 -11.04 -5.15 20.43
C LEU A 49 -11.73 -6.32 21.16
N GLY A 50 -12.99 -6.15 21.57
CA GLY A 50 -13.75 -7.19 22.28
C GLY A 50 -13.34 -7.40 23.74
N TYR A 51 -12.81 -6.37 24.40
CA TYR A 51 -12.37 -6.44 25.80
C TYR A 51 -13.25 -5.57 26.72
N PRO A 52 -13.32 -5.87 28.03
CA PRO A 52 -14.00 -5.00 28.98
C PRO A 52 -13.35 -3.61 29.05
N THR A 53 -14.17 -2.55 29.10
CA THR A 53 -13.70 -1.16 29.15
C THR A 53 -12.73 -0.91 30.31
N ARG A 54 -12.97 -1.49 31.49
CA ARG A 54 -12.07 -1.38 32.65
C ARG A 54 -10.66 -1.90 32.34
N TYR A 55 -10.59 -3.02 31.62
CA TYR A 55 -9.32 -3.65 31.25
C TYR A 55 -8.51 -2.75 30.30
N ILE A 56 -9.15 -2.22 29.26
CA ILE A 56 -8.52 -1.26 28.33
C ILE A 56 -8.09 0.01 29.06
N SER A 57 -8.93 0.58 29.92
CA SER A 57 -8.60 1.78 30.70
C SER A 57 -7.39 1.58 31.63
N SER A 58 -7.22 0.40 32.21
CA SER A 58 -6.03 0.05 33.00
C SER A 58 -4.76 0.08 32.14
N TYR A 59 -4.80 -0.47 30.93
CA TYR A 59 -3.66 -0.44 30.01
C TYR A 59 -3.35 0.96 29.52
N LEU A 60 -4.36 1.73 29.12
CA LEU A 60 -4.20 3.11 28.68
C LEU A 60 -3.59 3.99 29.77
N SER A 61 -4.09 3.88 31.01
CA SER A 61 -3.53 4.59 32.17
C SER A 61 -2.08 4.17 32.47
N TYR A 62 -1.78 2.87 32.39
CA TYR A 62 -0.43 2.35 32.60
C TYR A 62 0.57 2.90 31.57
N TRP A 63 0.16 2.98 30.29
CA TRP A 63 1.02 3.50 29.22
C TRP A 63 1.00 5.02 29.07
N LYS A 64 0.02 5.70 29.69
CA LYS A 64 0.01 7.16 29.88
C LYS A 64 1.20 7.62 30.71
N THR A 65 1.45 6.96 31.84
CA THR A 65 2.59 7.30 32.73
C THR A 65 3.95 7.14 32.06
N ARG A 66 4.02 6.35 30.98
CA ARG A 66 5.24 6.11 30.19
C ARG A 66 5.35 7.00 28.96
N GLY A 67 4.39 7.89 28.75
CA GLY A 67 4.37 8.82 27.62
C GLY A 67 4.21 8.12 26.28
N LEU A 68 3.42 7.05 26.22
CA LEU A 68 3.02 6.41 24.96
C LEU A 68 1.66 6.97 24.48
N PHE A 69 0.73 7.09 25.42
CA PHE A 69 -0.60 7.64 25.19
C PHE A 69 -0.81 8.89 26.03
N GLU A 70 -1.71 9.75 25.58
CA GLU A 70 -2.23 10.85 26.37
C GLU A 70 -3.76 10.89 26.30
N ASN A 71 -4.36 11.53 27.30
CA ASN A 71 -5.81 11.70 27.34
C ASN A 71 -6.12 13.19 27.27
N VAL A 72 -6.78 13.59 26.18
CA VAL A 72 -7.22 14.96 25.93
C VAL A 72 -8.74 14.96 25.81
N ASN A 73 -9.41 15.67 26.72
CA ASN A 73 -10.86 15.81 26.75
C ASN A 73 -11.63 14.47 26.72
N GLY A 74 -11.10 13.42 27.37
CA GLY A 74 -11.71 12.10 27.40
C GLY A 74 -11.42 11.21 26.18
N TYR A 75 -10.68 11.73 25.19
CA TYR A 75 -10.16 10.96 24.07
C TYR A 75 -8.72 10.54 24.35
N TRP A 76 -8.42 9.29 24.04
CA TRP A 76 -7.06 8.79 24.04
C TRP A 76 -6.43 9.06 22.68
N GLN A 77 -5.22 9.60 22.69
CA GLN A 77 -4.42 9.85 21.50
C GLN A 77 -2.97 9.38 21.72
N LEU A 78 -2.26 9.20 20.62
CA LEU A 78 -0.84 8.88 20.65
C LEU A 78 -0.04 10.15 20.94
N THR A 79 1.01 10.00 21.74
CA THR A 79 2.09 10.99 21.82
C THR A 79 3.05 10.76 20.66
N GLU A 80 4.00 11.68 20.42
CA GLU A 80 5.04 11.52 19.39
C GLU A 80 5.76 10.15 19.48
N LYS A 81 6.12 9.72 20.69
CA LYS A 81 6.71 8.40 20.94
C LYS A 81 5.75 7.25 20.65
N GLY A 82 4.47 7.44 20.94
CA GLY A 82 3.40 6.50 20.64
C GLY A 82 3.18 6.32 19.14
N GLU A 83 3.25 7.41 18.37
CA GLU A 83 3.11 7.37 16.91
C GLU A 83 4.25 6.62 16.25
N GLU A 84 5.49 6.90 16.65
CA GLU A 84 6.65 6.16 16.13
C GLU A 84 6.52 4.66 16.43
N PHE A 85 6.16 4.31 17.67
CA PHE A 85 5.90 2.93 18.07
C PHE A 85 4.79 2.28 17.21
N ALA A 86 3.67 2.97 17.02
CA ALA A 86 2.55 2.45 16.23
C ALA A 86 2.96 2.22 14.76
N ARG A 87 3.72 3.15 14.15
CA ARG A 87 4.25 2.99 12.79
C ARG A 87 5.18 1.78 12.68
N GLN A 88 6.11 1.61 13.61
CA GLN A 88 7.01 0.45 13.64
C GLN A 88 6.23 -0.87 13.74
N VAL A 89 5.18 -0.92 14.55
CA VAL A 89 4.31 -2.10 14.68
C VAL A 89 3.63 -2.42 13.35
N VAL A 90 3.06 -1.43 12.66
CA VAL A 90 2.41 -1.60 11.35
C VAL A 90 3.42 -2.10 10.32
N GLU A 91 4.58 -1.45 10.22
CA GLU A 91 5.65 -1.84 9.29
C GLU A 91 6.12 -3.26 9.54
N LYS A 92 6.35 -3.65 10.79
CA LYS A 92 6.77 -5.01 11.14
C LYS A 92 5.75 -6.06 10.71
N ARG A 93 4.45 -5.79 10.91
CA ARG A 93 3.37 -6.71 10.51
C ARG A 93 3.24 -6.79 8.98
N LEU A 94 3.33 -5.66 8.28
CA LEU A 94 3.28 -5.62 6.82
C LEU A 94 4.50 -6.28 6.17
N ASN A 95 5.71 -6.00 6.66
CA ASN A 95 6.94 -6.60 6.16
C ASN A 95 6.96 -8.12 6.33
N SER A 96 6.47 -8.63 7.47
CA SER A 96 6.29 -10.06 7.68
C SER A 96 5.35 -10.66 6.62
N ARG A 97 4.22 -10.01 6.34
CA ARG A 97 3.28 -10.45 5.31
C ARG A 97 3.90 -10.42 3.91
N VAL A 98 4.60 -9.34 3.55
CA VAL A 98 5.31 -9.22 2.27
C VAL A 98 6.35 -10.33 2.13
N SER A 99 7.10 -10.63 3.18
CA SER A 99 8.11 -11.71 3.16
C SER A 99 7.47 -13.09 2.92
N GLN A 100 6.30 -13.35 3.52
CA GLN A 100 5.55 -14.59 3.31
C GLN A 100 5.05 -14.70 1.86
N PHE A 101 4.51 -13.62 1.30
CA PHE A 101 4.10 -13.59 -0.11
C PHE A 101 5.28 -13.72 -1.07
N ALA A 102 6.42 -13.12 -0.75
CA ALA A 102 7.64 -13.27 -1.55
C ALA A 102 8.15 -14.71 -1.53
N ALA A 103 8.10 -15.40 -0.38
CA ALA A 103 8.43 -16.81 -0.27
C ALA A 103 7.46 -17.67 -1.10
N LEU A 104 6.15 -17.42 -1.00
CA LEU A 104 5.14 -18.10 -1.80
C LEU A 104 5.34 -17.88 -3.30
N ALA A 105 5.67 -16.65 -3.72
CA ALA A 105 5.93 -16.32 -5.13
C ALA A 105 7.15 -17.08 -5.68
N ARG A 106 8.23 -17.20 -4.87
CA ARG A 106 9.39 -18.02 -5.23
C ARG A 106 9.01 -19.49 -5.35
N GLN A 107 8.20 -20.01 -4.42
CA GLN A 107 7.75 -21.38 -4.45
C GLN A 107 6.90 -21.66 -5.70
N ILE A 108 5.99 -20.77 -6.10
CA ILE A 108 5.22 -20.92 -7.34
C ILE A 108 6.14 -20.98 -8.57
N ILE A 109 7.20 -20.16 -8.61
CA ILE A 109 8.19 -20.22 -9.69
C ILE A 109 8.96 -21.55 -9.63
N GLU A 110 9.39 -21.99 -8.46
CA GLU A 110 10.08 -23.27 -8.30
C GLU A 110 9.19 -24.46 -8.66
N ASP A 111 7.90 -24.42 -8.36
CA ASP A 111 6.93 -25.47 -8.67
C ASP A 111 6.58 -25.49 -10.17
N VAL A 112 6.45 -24.32 -10.81
CA VAL A 112 6.12 -24.19 -12.24
C VAL A 112 7.34 -24.44 -13.14
N TRP A 113 8.54 -24.06 -12.70
CA TRP A 113 9.78 -24.17 -13.48
C TRP A 113 10.71 -25.31 -13.00
N GLY A 114 10.32 -26.05 -11.95
CA GLY A 114 11.11 -27.06 -11.25
C GLY A 114 11.45 -28.32 -12.05
N GLU A 115 10.74 -28.55 -13.16
CA GLU A 115 11.04 -29.65 -14.10
C GLU A 115 11.92 -29.22 -15.29
N GLN A 116 11.98 -27.92 -15.64
CA GLN A 116 12.78 -27.47 -16.79
C GLN A 116 14.17 -26.94 -16.44
N ILE A 117 14.48 -26.58 -15.18
CA ILE A 117 15.79 -25.99 -14.80
C ILE A 117 16.70 -26.98 -14.05
N LYS A 118 16.34 -28.26 -13.91
CA LYS A 118 17.27 -29.30 -13.40
C LYS A 118 18.25 -29.83 -14.46
N GLN A 119 18.19 -29.35 -15.70
CA GLN A 119 19.09 -29.74 -16.79
C GLN A 119 19.77 -28.50 -17.38
N THR A 120 20.81 -28.01 -16.70
CA THR A 120 22.02 -27.44 -17.36
C THR A 120 23.11 -27.29 -16.30
N ARG A 121 23.61 -28.44 -15.83
CA ARG A 121 24.84 -28.51 -15.04
C ARG A 121 26.02 -28.34 -16.01
N ASN A 122 26.24 -27.12 -16.51
CA ASN A 122 27.40 -26.84 -17.35
C ASN A 122 28.64 -26.65 -16.47
N ASN A 123 29.30 -27.77 -16.22
CA ASN A 123 30.62 -27.83 -15.65
C ASN A 123 31.61 -27.39 -16.74
N LYS A 124 32.13 -26.17 -16.69
CA LYS A 124 33.33 -25.79 -17.46
C LYS A 124 34.15 -24.72 -16.73
N LYS A 125 35.25 -25.17 -16.14
CA LYS A 125 36.39 -24.33 -15.77
C LYS A 125 37.05 -23.75 -17.03
N ALA A 126 37.50 -22.50 -16.90
CA ALA A 126 38.58 -21.80 -17.61
C ALA A 126 38.53 -21.75 -19.16
N SER A 127 38.43 -20.56 -19.76
CA SER A 127 39.58 -19.69 -20.01
C SER A 127 39.14 -18.40 -20.71
N ARG A 128 40.10 -17.49 -20.89
CA ARG A 128 40.04 -16.05 -21.12
C ARG A 128 39.80 -15.60 -22.59
N VAL A 129 39.33 -14.35 -22.71
CA VAL A 129 39.65 -13.31 -23.73
C VAL A 129 38.89 -13.27 -25.07
N ALA A 130 38.18 -12.15 -25.23
CA ALA A 130 37.94 -11.25 -26.36
C ALA A 130 37.73 -11.72 -27.82
N GLU A 131 36.82 -10.96 -28.44
CA GLU A 131 36.76 -10.54 -29.84
C GLU A 131 36.10 -11.43 -30.91
N GLN A 132 34.84 -11.04 -31.16
CA GLN A 132 34.27 -10.63 -32.45
C GLN A 132 33.92 -11.68 -33.54
N ALA A 133 32.65 -11.53 -33.92
CA ALA A 133 32.11 -11.55 -35.28
C ALA A 133 31.67 -12.89 -35.89
N SER A 134 30.34 -12.98 -35.97
CA SER A 134 29.55 -13.39 -37.14
C SER A 134 29.75 -14.80 -37.71
N ARG A 135 28.75 -15.65 -37.44
CA ARG A 135 27.94 -16.30 -38.48
C ARG A 135 26.59 -16.74 -37.93
N SER A 136 25.59 -15.88 -38.17
CA SER A 136 24.28 -16.16 -38.78
C SER A 136 23.89 -17.64 -38.88
N LEU A 137 22.71 -18.08 -38.42
CA LEU A 137 21.38 -17.96 -39.06
C LEU A 137 20.40 -18.73 -38.14
N SER A 138 19.06 -18.59 -38.11
CA SER A 138 18.05 -17.76 -38.75
C SER A 138 16.71 -18.30 -38.27
N PHE A 139 15.82 -17.53 -37.65
CA PHE A 139 14.38 -17.84 -37.63
C PHE A 139 13.59 -16.56 -37.32
N ILE A 140 13.50 -15.68 -38.32
CA ILE A 140 12.32 -14.85 -38.50
C ILE A 140 11.80 -15.13 -39.91
N VAL A 141 10.65 -15.81 -40.00
CA VAL A 141 9.73 -15.85 -41.16
C VAL A 141 8.36 -16.21 -40.56
N ALA A 142 7.24 -15.49 -40.72
CA ALA A 142 6.93 -14.31 -41.50
C ALA A 142 5.70 -13.60 -40.91
N GLY A 143 5.72 -12.26 -41.00
CA GLY A 143 4.62 -11.37 -40.64
C GLY A 143 5.04 -9.90 -40.77
N LYS A 144 5.47 -9.51 -41.98
CA LYS A 144 5.96 -8.18 -42.41
C LYS A 144 5.08 -7.03 -41.88
N SER A 145 5.64 -6.10 -41.11
CA SER A 145 6.30 -4.83 -41.53
C SER A 145 5.35 -3.69 -41.86
N LYS A 146 5.43 -2.61 -41.05
CA LYS A 146 5.99 -1.31 -41.45
C LYS A 146 6.25 -0.49 -40.17
N SER A 147 7.52 -0.38 -39.78
CA SER A 147 8.30 0.86 -39.90
C SER A 147 7.66 2.06 -39.19
N ASN A 148 8.16 2.38 -38.00
CA ASN A 148 8.93 3.61 -37.82
C ASN A 148 9.44 3.73 -36.38
N ASN A 149 10.70 4.12 -36.28
CA ASN A 149 11.38 4.68 -35.10
C ASN A 149 10.43 5.21 -34.03
N LYS A 150 10.34 4.53 -32.89
CA LYS A 150 9.83 5.16 -31.67
C LYS A 150 10.78 4.88 -30.52
N ARG A 151 11.49 5.96 -30.20
CA ARG A 151 12.05 6.32 -28.91
C ARG A 151 11.32 5.55 -27.79
N LYS A 152 12.07 5.03 -26.82
CA LYS A 152 11.54 4.67 -25.49
C LYS A 152 10.95 5.93 -24.87
N THR A 153 9.77 6.33 -25.29
CA THR A 153 8.98 7.34 -24.61
C THR A 153 8.40 6.63 -23.42
N ASN A 154 8.74 7.08 -22.21
CA ASN A 154 7.86 6.93 -21.07
C ASN A 154 6.45 7.34 -21.55
N ILE A 155 5.60 6.36 -21.85
CA ILE A 155 4.22 6.64 -22.22
C ILE A 155 3.58 7.08 -20.90
N HIS A 156 3.55 8.39 -20.68
CA HIS A 156 2.76 8.98 -19.61
C HIS A 156 1.34 8.40 -19.73
N PRO A 157 0.67 8.04 -18.62
CA PRO A 157 -0.71 7.53 -18.63
C PRO A 157 -1.66 8.37 -19.50
N ILE A 158 -1.39 9.67 -19.59
CA ILE A 158 -2.08 10.69 -20.39
C ILE A 158 -2.01 10.43 -21.90
N HIS A 159 -0.93 9.86 -22.43
CA HIS A 159 -0.78 9.65 -23.88
C HIS A 159 -1.62 8.48 -24.41
N CYS A 160 -1.95 7.52 -23.55
CA CYS A 160 -2.93 6.47 -23.85
C CYS A 160 -4.34 7.08 -23.92
N LEU A 161 -4.70 7.89 -22.92
CA LEU A 161 -5.98 8.58 -22.79
C LEU A 161 -6.35 9.45 -24.00
N ALA A 162 -5.40 10.24 -24.50
CA ALA A 162 -5.63 11.17 -25.62
C ALA A 162 -6.03 10.49 -26.94
N SER A 163 -5.80 9.18 -27.07
CA SER A 163 -6.22 8.39 -28.25
C SER A 163 -7.55 7.64 -28.06
N ILE A 164 -8.10 7.64 -26.84
CA ILE A 164 -9.18 6.75 -26.41
C ILE A 164 -10.44 7.51 -26.01
N ILE A 165 -10.27 8.69 -25.41
CA ILE A 165 -11.36 9.55 -24.98
C ILE A 165 -11.28 10.82 -25.80
N ASP A 166 -12.42 11.29 -26.33
CA ASP A 166 -12.51 12.64 -26.86
C ASP A 166 -12.23 13.61 -25.71
N VAL A 167 -10.97 14.03 -25.59
CA VAL A 167 -10.49 14.93 -24.53
C VAL A 167 -11.29 16.24 -24.51
N ASN A 168 -11.94 16.58 -25.62
CA ASN A 168 -12.82 17.73 -25.77
C ASN A 168 -14.18 17.60 -25.05
N GLU A 169 -14.61 16.39 -24.67
CA GLU A 169 -15.86 16.17 -23.94
C GLU A 169 -15.68 16.12 -22.42
N LEU A 170 -14.44 16.10 -21.93
CA LEU A 170 -14.12 16.01 -20.51
C LEU A 170 -13.71 17.36 -19.94
N SER A 171 -14.15 17.66 -18.71
CA SER A 171 -13.62 18.80 -17.96
C SER A 171 -12.23 18.46 -17.38
N ASP A 172 -11.46 19.49 -17.06
CA ASP A 172 -10.14 19.35 -16.43
C ASP A 172 -10.22 18.52 -15.12
N GLU A 173 -11.30 18.71 -14.36
CA GLU A 173 -11.58 17.98 -13.11
C GLU A 173 -11.86 16.48 -13.36
N GLU A 174 -12.54 16.15 -14.45
CA GLU A 174 -12.82 14.76 -14.83
C GLU A 174 -11.55 14.04 -15.30
N LEU A 175 -10.69 14.76 -16.02
CA LEU A 175 -9.39 14.26 -16.48
C LEU A 175 -8.47 13.95 -15.30
N GLU A 176 -8.44 14.82 -14.29
CA GLU A 176 -7.66 14.61 -13.07
C GLU A 176 -8.05 13.31 -12.34
N ILE A 177 -9.36 13.09 -12.15
CA ILE A 177 -9.86 11.85 -11.54
C ILE A 177 -9.46 10.63 -12.37
N LEU A 178 -9.61 10.71 -13.69
CA LEU A 178 -9.26 9.61 -14.60
C LEU A 178 -7.76 9.30 -14.58
N GLU A 179 -6.91 10.32 -14.53
CA GLU A 179 -5.46 10.14 -14.42
C GLU A 179 -5.09 9.38 -13.15
N ILE A 180 -5.69 9.74 -12.01
CA ILE A 180 -5.46 9.06 -10.74
C ILE A 180 -5.92 7.60 -10.84
N MET A 181 -7.10 7.33 -11.39
CA MET A 181 -7.61 5.98 -11.54
C MET A 181 -6.75 5.13 -12.48
N ILE A 182 -6.28 5.69 -13.59
CA ILE A 182 -5.46 4.97 -14.57
C ILE A 182 -4.06 4.73 -14.02
N SER A 183 -3.47 5.72 -13.34
CA SER A 183 -2.18 5.53 -12.66
C SER A 183 -2.26 4.43 -11.61
N HIS A 184 -3.40 4.31 -10.91
CA HIS A 184 -3.66 3.21 -9.98
C HIS A 184 -3.78 1.87 -10.71
N TYR A 185 -4.52 1.81 -11.83
CA TYR A 185 -4.61 0.60 -12.64
C TYR A 185 -3.25 0.15 -13.18
N MET A 186 -2.43 1.06 -13.67
CA MET A 186 -1.09 0.74 -14.18
C MET A 186 -0.15 0.23 -13.07
N LYS A 187 -0.25 0.79 -11.86
CA LYS A 187 0.58 0.38 -10.70
C LYS A 187 0.13 -0.95 -10.08
N TRP A 188 -1.17 -1.19 -9.97
CA TRP A 188 -1.73 -2.28 -9.15
C TRP A 188 -2.56 -3.30 -9.92
N GLY A 189 -2.89 -3.04 -11.20
CA GLY A 189 -3.77 -3.88 -12.01
C GLY A 189 -5.25 -3.85 -11.60
N SER A 190 -5.63 -3.07 -10.59
CA SER A 190 -7.01 -2.97 -10.11
C SER A 190 -7.84 -2.06 -11.02
N THR A 191 -8.94 -2.58 -11.56
CA THR A 191 -9.88 -1.85 -12.44
C THR A 191 -10.86 -0.95 -11.68
N TYR A 192 -10.76 -0.91 -10.36
CA TYR A 192 -11.61 -0.10 -9.49
C TYR A 192 -10.82 0.52 -8.34
N MET A 193 -11.38 1.58 -7.77
CA MET A 193 -10.94 2.26 -6.56
C MET A 193 -12.15 2.53 -5.66
N TYR A 194 -11.91 2.68 -4.35
CA TYR A 194 -12.95 3.09 -3.42
C TYR A 194 -13.06 4.62 -3.38
N ILE A 195 -14.26 5.13 -3.08
CA ILE A 195 -14.50 6.59 -3.01
C ILE A 195 -13.60 7.26 -1.97
N ASP A 196 -13.42 6.64 -0.81
CA ASP A 196 -12.57 7.16 0.27
C ASP A 196 -11.11 7.28 -0.17
N GLN A 197 -10.64 6.37 -1.04
CA GLN A 197 -9.28 6.41 -1.59
C GLN A 197 -9.10 7.54 -2.61
N LEU A 198 -10.13 7.82 -3.41
CA LEU A 198 -10.12 8.95 -4.34
C LEU A 198 -10.16 10.27 -3.55
N GLN A 199 -11.02 10.35 -2.54
CA GLN A 199 -11.12 11.51 -1.67
C GLN A 199 -9.79 11.82 -0.98
N GLN A 200 -9.11 10.81 -0.43
CA GLN A 200 -7.81 10.98 0.20
C GLN A 200 -6.73 11.44 -0.77
N LYS A 201 -6.73 10.94 -2.01
CA LYS A 201 -5.70 11.32 -3.01
C LYS A 201 -5.92 12.70 -3.62
N LEU A 202 -7.16 13.12 -3.76
CA LEU A 202 -7.54 14.41 -4.32
C LEU A 202 -7.64 15.50 -3.25
N GLU A 203 -7.58 15.14 -1.96
CA GLU A 203 -7.87 16.03 -0.82
C GLU A 203 -9.19 16.81 -1.02
N ALA A 204 -10.14 16.22 -1.72
CA ALA A 204 -11.32 16.91 -2.22
C ALA A 204 -12.56 16.71 -1.32
N ASP A 205 -13.49 17.65 -1.42
CA ASP A 205 -14.81 17.51 -0.78
C ASP A 205 -15.62 16.37 -1.41
N LEU A 206 -16.30 15.59 -0.56
CA LEU A 206 -17.08 14.43 -0.99
C LEU A 206 -18.24 14.85 -1.92
N THR A 207 -18.86 16.00 -1.69
CA THR A 207 -19.99 16.49 -2.49
C THR A 207 -19.54 16.86 -3.90
N TRP A 208 -18.38 17.53 -3.99
CA TRP A 208 -17.74 17.85 -5.27
C TRP A 208 -17.34 16.58 -6.02
N LEU A 209 -16.68 15.62 -5.33
CA LEU A 209 -16.26 14.36 -5.94
C LEU A 209 -17.47 13.57 -6.47
N LEU A 210 -18.55 13.46 -5.70
CA LEU A 210 -19.77 12.78 -6.14
C LEU A 210 -20.42 13.46 -7.35
N LYS A 211 -20.35 14.79 -7.45
CA LYS A 211 -20.87 15.53 -8.61
C LYS A 211 -20.10 15.15 -9.88
N ILE A 212 -18.78 15.12 -9.82
CA ILE A 212 -17.94 14.78 -10.98
C ILE A 212 -18.05 13.31 -11.34
N LEU A 213 -18.05 12.42 -10.34
CA LEU A 213 -18.25 10.99 -10.57
C LEU A 213 -19.60 10.70 -11.25
N LYS A 214 -20.67 11.42 -10.90
CA LYS A 214 -21.95 11.31 -11.61
C LYS A 214 -21.87 11.78 -13.06
N SER A 215 -21.08 12.82 -13.34
CA SER A 215 -20.81 13.29 -14.71
C SER A 215 -20.02 12.25 -15.53
N LEU A 216 -18.95 11.69 -14.96
CA LEU A 216 -18.20 10.59 -15.57
C LEU A 216 -19.07 9.34 -15.79
N GLN A 217 -20.03 9.08 -14.89
CA GLN A 217 -20.97 7.97 -15.01
C GLN A 217 -21.97 8.20 -16.14
N SER A 218 -22.53 9.41 -16.28
CA SER A 218 -23.48 9.71 -17.37
C SER A 218 -22.83 9.64 -18.75
N LYS A 219 -21.53 9.95 -18.83
CA LYS A 219 -20.69 9.76 -20.03
C LYS A 219 -20.31 8.30 -20.29
N GLY A 220 -20.69 7.37 -19.42
CA GLY A 220 -20.42 5.93 -19.58
C GLY A 220 -18.93 5.56 -19.45
N ILE A 221 -18.14 6.41 -18.81
CA ILE A 221 -16.69 6.23 -18.65
C ILE A 221 -16.41 5.37 -17.42
N ILE A 222 -17.17 5.60 -16.34
CA ILE A 222 -17.07 4.85 -15.09
C ILE A 222 -18.42 4.22 -14.72
N TYR A 223 -18.36 3.21 -13.86
CA TYR A 223 -19.51 2.70 -13.13
C TYR A 223 -19.30 2.91 -11.63
N ILE A 224 -20.39 3.19 -10.93
CA ILE A 224 -20.43 3.32 -9.48
C ILE A 224 -21.19 2.13 -8.92
N TYR A 225 -20.55 1.34 -8.08
CA TYR A 225 -21.14 0.18 -7.41
C TYR A 225 -21.10 0.41 -5.90
N ASN A 226 -22.26 0.37 -5.25
CA ASN A 226 -22.35 0.56 -3.81
C ASN A 226 -22.44 -0.79 -3.09
N ASP A 227 -21.42 -1.12 -2.30
CA ASP A 227 -21.37 -2.32 -1.48
C ASP A 227 -21.81 -1.98 -0.06
N ARG A 228 -22.86 -2.66 0.44
CA ARG A 228 -23.40 -2.43 1.79
C ARG A 228 -22.38 -2.60 2.92
N ARG A 229 -21.31 -3.37 2.71
CA ARG A 229 -20.32 -3.69 3.74
C ARG A 229 -18.99 -2.95 3.55
N LEU A 230 -18.63 -2.67 2.30
CA LEU A 230 -17.30 -2.16 1.92
C LEU A 230 -17.34 -0.75 1.30
N GLY A 231 -18.52 -0.15 1.16
CA GLY A 231 -18.69 1.20 0.64
C GLY A 231 -18.73 1.29 -0.89
N THR A 232 -18.57 2.51 -1.39
CA THR A 232 -18.75 2.81 -2.82
C THR A 232 -17.46 2.53 -3.62
N ARG A 233 -17.57 1.64 -4.61
CA ARG A 233 -16.52 1.32 -5.58
C ARG A 233 -16.79 2.05 -6.89
N ILE A 234 -15.73 2.60 -7.44
CA ILE A 234 -15.72 3.33 -8.71
C ILE A 234 -14.77 2.58 -9.64
N GLY A 235 -15.28 2.10 -10.77
CA GLY A 235 -14.48 1.34 -11.73
C GLY A 235 -14.69 1.81 -13.16
N PHE A 236 -13.81 1.40 -14.05
CA PHE A 236 -13.92 1.73 -15.48
C PHE A 236 -15.04 0.96 -16.15
N SER A 237 -15.75 1.62 -17.06
CA SER A 237 -16.69 0.92 -17.94
C SER A 237 -15.95 -0.12 -18.78
N LYS A 238 -16.68 -1.12 -19.29
CA LYS A 238 -16.10 -2.20 -20.09
C LYS A 238 -15.28 -1.66 -21.27
N ARG A 239 -15.79 -0.62 -21.94
CA ARG A 239 -15.12 0.04 -23.08
C ARG A 239 -13.76 0.60 -22.67
N LEU A 240 -13.75 1.44 -21.64
CA LEU A 240 -12.53 2.06 -21.17
C LEU A 240 -11.54 1.02 -20.61
N ARG A 241 -12.03 0.02 -19.87
CA ARG A 241 -11.19 -1.05 -19.32
C ARG A 241 -10.46 -1.82 -20.42
N ASP A 242 -11.17 -2.24 -21.45
CA ASP A 242 -10.59 -3.05 -22.53
C ASP A 242 -9.57 -2.21 -23.34
N GLN A 243 -9.81 -0.90 -23.47
CA GLN A 243 -8.88 0.04 -24.12
C GLN A 243 -7.65 0.36 -23.27
N VAL A 244 -7.82 0.58 -21.96
CA VAL A 244 -6.70 0.81 -21.03
C VAL A 244 -5.85 -0.45 -20.90
N ALA A 245 -6.45 -1.65 -20.96
CA ALA A 245 -5.72 -2.92 -21.01
C ALA A 245 -4.87 -3.05 -22.29
N ALA A 246 -5.34 -2.52 -23.42
CA ALA A 246 -4.59 -2.50 -24.68
C ALA A 246 -3.40 -1.52 -24.67
N CYS A 247 -3.37 -0.55 -23.76
CA CYS A 247 -2.24 0.36 -23.55
C CYS A 247 -1.13 -0.20 -22.65
N LYS A 248 -1.27 -1.43 -22.16
CA LYS A 248 -0.23 -2.05 -21.34
C LYS A 248 0.97 -2.42 -22.24
N PRO A 249 2.20 -1.99 -21.91
CA PRO A 249 3.39 -2.40 -22.65
C PRO A 249 3.67 -3.90 -22.49
#